data_AF-A0A833WZ67-F1
#
_entry.id   AF-A0A833WZ67-F1
#
_cell.length_a   1.000
_cell.length_b   1.000
_cell.length_c   1.000
_cell.angle_alpha   90.00
_cell.angle_beta   90.00
_cell.angle_gamma   90.00
#
_symmetry.space_group_name_H-M   'P 1'
#
loop_
_entity.id
_entity.type
_entity.pdbx_description
1 polymer ?
#
loop_
_entity_poly.entity_id
_entity_poly.type
_entity_poly.pdbx_seq_one_letter_code
_entity_poly.pdbx_strand_id
1 'polypeptide(L)'
;RMFNGLRLSLLLTLTAENHLIFFFFFVCGPRYRIRKVEESCAEWLMIVKHGMNCQFAFLGSKKDFMLASSAIFRRQQFLIRSLGGCTNQTHQKRMQETKALRGTSLEADAEHILRAITPTLDLNKHKGQAGKIAVIGGCREYTGAPYFAAISALKIGADLSHVFCTKDAAPVIKSYSPELIVHPVLEESYSVRDEDKLSISGKILAEVDKWMERFDCLVVGPGLGRDPFLLDCVSKILKHARQSNVPIVIDGDGLFLVTNSLDLVSGYPLAVLTPNVNEYKRLIQKVLNCEVNEQDAHEQLLALAKGVGGVTILQKGKSDLISDGETVKSVSIYGSPRRCGGQGDILSGSVAVFLSWARQHLSAAEGDTSISKINPTILGCIAGSALMRKAASLAFQNKKRSTLTSDIIEFLGTSLEDICPAC
;
A
#
# COMPACT_ATOMS: atom_id res chain seq x y z
N ARG A 1 4.53 -43.23 -0.71
CA ARG A 1 5.43 -42.24 -1.37
C ARG A 1 6.84 -42.49 -0.86
N MET A 2 7.86 -42.53 -1.72
CA MET A 2 9.26 -42.66 -1.26
C MET A 2 9.77 -41.31 -0.74
N PHE A 3 10.41 -41.32 0.42
CA PHE A 3 11.26 -40.25 0.92
C PHE A 3 12.53 -40.93 1.46
N ASN A 4 13.70 -40.55 0.95
CA ASN A 4 15.02 -41.07 1.38
C ASN A 4 15.15 -42.60 1.50
N GLY A 5 14.88 -43.34 0.43
CA GLY A 5 15.25 -44.77 0.33
C GLY A 5 14.46 -45.76 1.20
N LEU A 6 13.49 -45.31 2.00
CA LEU A 6 12.60 -46.17 2.80
C LEU A 6 11.22 -46.29 2.15
N ARG A 7 10.77 -47.53 1.91
CA ARG A 7 9.40 -47.83 1.45
C ARG A 7 8.46 -47.82 2.66
N LEU A 8 7.55 -46.84 2.69
CA LEU A 8 6.41 -46.85 3.60
C LEU A 8 5.20 -47.46 2.86
N SER A 9 4.71 -48.59 3.35
CA SER A 9 3.51 -49.27 2.84
C SER A 9 2.39 -49.12 3.87
N LEU A 10 1.25 -48.59 3.44
CA LEU A 10 0.05 -48.49 4.27
C LEU A 10 -0.90 -49.62 3.88
N LEU A 11 -1.23 -50.49 4.83
CA LEU A 11 -2.26 -51.51 4.66
C LEU A 11 -3.52 -51.03 5.39
N LEU A 12 -4.62 -50.93 4.66
CA LEU A 12 -5.94 -50.61 5.19
C LEU A 12 -6.76 -51.89 5.22
N THR A 13 -7.19 -52.30 6.40
CA THR A 13 -8.09 -53.44 6.57
C THR A 13 -9.37 -52.94 7.23
N LEU A 14 -10.51 -53.16 6.57
CA LEU A 14 -11.84 -52.91 7.13
C LEU A 14 -12.26 -54.14 7.93
N THR A 15 -12.54 -53.98 9.21
CA THR A 15 -13.25 -55.01 9.99
C THR A 15 -14.74 -54.68 10.01
N ALA A 16 -15.56 -55.70 10.29
CA ALA A 16 -17.02 -55.67 10.15
C ALA A 16 -17.74 -54.61 11.02
N GLU A 17 -17.04 -53.94 11.95
CA GLU A 17 -17.60 -52.94 12.86
C GLU A 17 -17.07 -51.51 12.60
N ASN A 18 -16.66 -51.20 11.35
CA ASN A 18 -16.36 -49.84 10.89
C ASN A 18 -15.32 -49.04 11.72
N HIS A 19 -14.39 -49.72 12.39
CA HIS A 19 -13.19 -49.07 12.95
C HIS A 19 -12.06 -49.06 11.91
N LEU A 20 -11.50 -47.87 11.65
CA LEU A 20 -10.36 -47.71 10.75
C LEU A 20 -9.06 -47.85 11.55
N ILE A 21 -8.43 -49.03 11.49
CA ILE A 21 -7.16 -49.29 12.18
C ILE A 21 -5.99 -49.00 11.23
N PHE A 22 -5.08 -48.12 11.64
CA PHE A 22 -3.87 -47.79 10.88
C PHE A 22 -2.68 -48.59 11.40
N PHE A 23 -2.11 -49.45 10.55
CA PHE A 23 -0.81 -50.08 10.81
C PHE A 23 0.28 -49.34 10.03
N PHE A 24 1.29 -48.83 10.75
CA PHE A 24 2.51 -48.29 10.15
C PHE A 24 3.62 -49.34 10.21
N PHE A 25 4.07 -49.79 9.04
CA PHE A 25 5.24 -50.66 8.92
C PHE A 25 6.45 -49.84 8.48
N PHE A 26 7.53 -49.93 9.25
CA PHE A 26 8.87 -49.51 8.82
C PHE A 26 9.65 -50.75 8.38
N VAL A 27 9.94 -50.86 7.08
CA VAL A 27 10.75 -51.97 6.55
C VAL A 27 12.21 -51.52 6.55
N CYS A 28 12.96 -51.92 7.58
CA CYS A 28 14.42 -51.80 7.65
C CYS A 28 15.05 -53.20 7.66
N GLY A 29 15.38 -53.74 6.48
CA GLY A 29 16.15 -54.99 6.36
C GLY A 29 15.53 -56.23 7.05
N PRO A 30 16.16 -57.40 6.98
CA PRO A 30 15.51 -58.65 7.35
C PRO A 30 15.64 -58.89 8.86
N ARG A 31 14.72 -58.35 9.66
CA ARG A 31 14.33 -58.83 11.03
C ARG A 31 13.15 -58.01 11.57
N TYR A 32 12.02 -58.65 11.82
CA TYR A 32 10.76 -58.02 12.25
C TYR A 32 10.67 -57.86 13.77
N ARG A 33 10.15 -56.71 14.26
CA ARG A 33 9.63 -56.55 15.64
C ARG A 33 8.42 -55.60 15.64
N ILE A 34 7.31 -56.03 16.24
CA ILE A 34 6.02 -55.31 16.30
C ILE A 34 5.91 -54.59 17.65
N ARG A 35 5.41 -53.34 17.69
CA ARG A 35 4.95 -52.67 18.91
C ARG A 35 3.56 -52.07 18.72
N LYS A 36 2.68 -52.28 19.71
CA LYS A 36 1.28 -51.83 19.79
C LYS A 36 1.21 -50.48 20.52
N VAL A 37 0.28 -49.60 20.12
CA VAL A 37 -0.12 -48.40 20.89
C VAL A 37 -1.65 -48.30 20.83
N GLU A 38 -2.31 -48.38 21.98
CA GLU A 38 -3.75 -48.15 22.26
C GLU A 38 -3.90 -46.81 23.01
N GLU A 39 -5.04 -46.15 23.21
CA GLU A 39 -6.29 -45.85 22.47
C GLU A 39 -7.12 -44.89 23.37
N SER A 40 -7.96 -43.98 22.82
CA SER A 40 -9.19 -43.53 23.52
C SER A 40 -10.16 -42.72 22.63
N CYS A 41 -11.35 -43.32 22.50
CA CYS A 41 -12.76 -42.91 22.26
C CYS A 41 -13.16 -41.43 22.09
N ALA A 42 -14.35 -41.06 21.57
CA ALA A 42 -15.33 -41.52 20.56
C ALA A 42 -16.56 -40.58 20.69
N GLU A 43 -17.14 -40.09 19.59
CA GLU A 43 -18.59 -39.88 19.32
C GLU A 43 -18.81 -38.90 18.15
N TRP A 44 -19.57 -39.34 17.13
CA TRP A 44 -20.08 -38.56 16.00
C TRP A 44 -21.56 -38.89 15.80
N LEU A 45 -22.41 -37.86 15.68
CA LEU A 45 -23.81 -37.98 15.25
C LEU A 45 -23.92 -37.58 13.76
N MET A 46 -24.57 -38.45 12.98
CA MET A 46 -24.88 -38.32 11.55
C MET A 46 -26.13 -37.46 11.32
N ILE A 47 -26.09 -36.47 10.40
CA ILE A 47 -27.29 -36.00 9.67
C ILE A 47 -26.97 -35.71 8.18
N VAL A 48 -27.81 -36.31 7.34
CA VAL A 48 -27.87 -36.32 5.88
C VAL A 48 -28.67 -35.11 5.34
N LYS A 49 -28.28 -34.59 4.18
CA LYS A 49 -28.99 -33.57 3.36
C LYS A 49 -30.37 -34.02 2.90
N HIS A 50 -31.36 -33.12 2.89
CA HIS A 50 -32.42 -32.81 1.88
C HIS A 50 -33.11 -31.53 2.43
N GLY A 51 -33.56 -30.47 1.75
CA GLY A 51 -34.01 -30.23 0.38
C GLY A 51 -35.35 -29.47 0.47
N MET A 52 -35.37 -28.17 0.07
CA MET A 52 -36.54 -27.34 -0.30
C MET A 52 -37.57 -26.85 0.75
N ASN A 53 -37.92 -25.56 0.59
CA ASN A 53 -39.17 -24.82 0.90
C ASN A 53 -39.80 -24.86 2.31
N CYS A 54 -39.91 -23.69 2.96
CA CYS A 54 -41.15 -23.04 3.44
C CYS A 54 -40.92 -22.12 4.67
N GLN A 55 -41.51 -20.92 4.58
CA GLN A 55 -42.07 -20.06 5.64
C GLN A 55 -41.32 -19.86 6.97
N PHE A 56 -40.98 -18.59 7.22
CA PHE A 56 -40.70 -18.07 8.56
C PHE A 56 -41.91 -18.24 9.47
N ALA A 57 -41.74 -19.01 10.55
CA ALA A 57 -42.53 -18.89 11.77
C ALA A 57 -41.58 -18.69 12.94
N PHE A 58 -41.69 -17.54 13.59
CA PHE A 58 -41.11 -17.21 14.88
C PHE A 58 -41.69 -18.16 15.94
N LEU A 59 -40.85 -18.74 16.81
CA LEU A 59 -41.04 -18.85 18.27
C LEU A 59 -39.93 -19.71 18.91
N GLY A 60 -39.40 -19.27 20.06
CA GLY A 60 -39.04 -20.19 21.14
C GLY A 60 -37.55 -20.48 21.43
N SER A 61 -36.97 -19.66 22.32
CA SER A 61 -36.25 -20.10 23.54
C SER A 61 -34.97 -20.97 23.50
N LYS A 62 -33.87 -20.31 23.93
CA LYS A 62 -32.78 -20.72 24.85
C LYS A 62 -31.79 -21.87 24.49
N LYS A 63 -30.49 -21.44 24.51
CA LYS A 63 -29.27 -22.12 25.03
C LYS A 63 -28.75 -23.33 24.22
N ASP A 64 -27.47 -23.55 23.91
CA ASP A 64 -26.18 -23.10 24.47
C ASP A 64 -25.10 -22.96 23.36
N PHE A 65 -24.12 -22.11 23.63
CA PHE A 65 -22.88 -21.96 22.86
C PHE A 65 -21.90 -23.10 23.18
N MET A 66 -21.35 -23.79 22.18
CA MET A 66 -20.06 -24.48 22.28
C MET A 66 -19.18 -24.15 21.08
N LEU A 67 -18.03 -23.54 21.36
CA LEU A 67 -16.98 -23.16 20.43
C LEU A 67 -16.20 -24.39 19.97
N ALA A 68 -16.27 -24.72 18.66
CA ALA A 68 -15.42 -25.75 18.07
C ALA A 68 -13.97 -25.25 17.88
N SER A 69 -12.98 -26.12 18.18
CA SER A 69 -11.56 -25.76 18.14
C SER A 69 -10.99 -25.60 16.72
N SER A 70 -10.05 -24.66 16.56
CA SER A 70 -9.43 -24.25 15.28
C SER A 70 -8.68 -25.35 14.50
N ALA A 71 -8.57 -26.55 15.05
CA ALA A 71 -7.89 -27.69 14.40
C ALA A 71 -8.82 -28.46 13.45
N ILE A 72 -10.12 -28.51 13.73
CA ILE A 72 -11.11 -29.23 12.92
C ILE A 72 -11.36 -28.50 11.60
N PHE A 73 -11.45 -27.16 11.64
CA PHE A 73 -11.59 -26.31 10.45
C PHE A 73 -10.42 -26.44 9.47
N ARG A 74 -9.18 -26.59 9.99
CA ARG A 74 -7.98 -26.74 9.15
C ARG A 74 -7.93 -28.08 8.42
N ARG A 75 -8.42 -29.16 9.06
CA ARG A 75 -8.50 -30.49 8.42
C ARG A 75 -9.58 -30.56 7.34
N GLN A 76 -10.73 -29.91 7.56
CA GLN A 76 -11.81 -29.85 6.57
C GLN A 76 -11.41 -29.04 5.32
N GLN A 77 -10.74 -27.90 5.47
CA GLN A 77 -10.26 -27.11 4.33
C GLN A 77 -9.19 -27.83 3.50
N PHE A 78 -8.36 -28.67 4.11
CA PHE A 78 -7.35 -29.46 3.40
C PHE A 78 -7.99 -30.57 2.54
N LEU A 79 -9.04 -31.23 3.04
CA LEU A 79 -9.79 -32.26 2.31
C LEU A 79 -10.58 -31.67 1.13
N ILE A 80 -11.20 -30.50 1.31
CA ILE A 80 -11.93 -29.80 0.23
C ILE A 80 -10.99 -29.38 -0.90
N ARG A 81 -9.76 -28.98 -0.59
CA ARG A 81 -8.74 -28.63 -1.59
C ARG A 81 -8.13 -29.84 -2.30
N SER A 82 -8.21 -31.02 -1.70
CA SER A 82 -7.59 -32.25 -2.25
C SER A 82 -8.52 -33.03 -3.17
N LEU A 83 -9.83 -32.74 -3.16
CA LEU A 83 -10.87 -33.45 -3.93
C LEU A 83 -11.50 -32.56 -5.01
N GLY A 84 -10.68 -31.85 -5.77
CA GLY A 84 -11.16 -31.11 -6.94
C GLY A 84 -11.63 -32.07 -8.04
N GLY A 85 -12.92 -32.05 -8.39
CA GLY A 85 -13.42 -32.65 -9.64
C GLY A 85 -14.92 -32.89 -9.68
N CYS A 86 -15.56 -32.28 -10.69
CA CYS A 86 -16.92 -32.51 -11.20
C CYS A 86 -18.11 -31.93 -10.41
N THR A 87 -18.74 -30.90 -10.99
CA THR A 87 -20.20 -30.89 -11.28
C THR A 87 -20.62 -29.70 -12.17
N ASN A 88 -21.19 -30.05 -13.33
CA ASN A 88 -22.22 -29.41 -14.16
C ASN A 88 -22.09 -27.93 -14.62
N GLN A 89 -21.70 -27.80 -15.90
CA GLN A 89 -21.40 -26.58 -16.67
C GLN A 89 -22.59 -25.70 -17.11
N THR A 90 -23.84 -26.03 -16.80
CA THR A 90 -25.00 -25.33 -17.41
C THR A 90 -25.78 -24.40 -16.47
N HIS A 91 -25.56 -24.47 -15.16
CA HIS A 91 -26.16 -23.53 -14.20
C HIS A 91 -25.20 -22.41 -13.74
N GLN A 92 -23.90 -22.52 -13.99
CA GLN A 92 -22.91 -21.49 -13.66
C GLN A 92 -22.92 -20.28 -14.61
N LYS A 93 -23.28 -20.47 -15.88
CA LYS A 93 -23.30 -19.36 -16.88
C LYS A 93 -24.29 -18.25 -16.52
N ARG A 94 -25.49 -18.61 -16.04
CA ARG A 94 -26.55 -17.62 -15.71
C ARG A 94 -26.37 -16.90 -14.38
N MET A 95 -25.57 -17.46 -13.46
CA MET A 95 -25.14 -16.80 -12.22
C MET A 95 -23.81 -16.05 -12.36
N GLN A 96 -23.06 -16.27 -13.43
CA GLN A 96 -21.85 -15.50 -13.75
C GLN A 96 -22.16 -14.19 -14.48
N GLU A 97 -23.21 -14.16 -15.32
CA GLU A 97 -23.63 -12.93 -16.02
C GLU A 97 -24.22 -11.85 -15.10
N THR A 98 -24.79 -12.21 -13.94
CA THR A 98 -25.28 -11.24 -12.94
C THR A 98 -24.28 -10.92 -11.82
N LYS A 99 -23.16 -11.66 -11.72
CA LYS A 99 -22.06 -11.37 -10.77
C LYS A 99 -20.90 -10.60 -11.39
N ALA A 100 -20.81 -10.55 -12.73
CA ALA A 100 -19.81 -9.79 -13.47
C ALA A 100 -20.03 -8.25 -13.39
N LEU A 101 -21.10 -7.79 -12.73
CA LEU A 101 -21.37 -6.38 -12.46
C LEU A 101 -21.07 -5.96 -11.00
N ARG A 102 -20.25 -6.71 -10.26
CA ARG A 102 -19.67 -6.29 -8.98
C ARG A 102 -18.18 -6.04 -9.20
N GLY A 103 -17.74 -4.80 -9.02
CA GLY A 103 -16.44 -4.29 -9.45
C GLY A 103 -15.25 -5.16 -9.03
N THR A 104 -14.69 -5.89 -9.99
CA THR A 104 -13.40 -6.57 -9.82
C THR A 104 -12.29 -5.53 -9.97
N SER A 105 -11.44 -5.36 -8.95
CA SER A 105 -10.23 -4.55 -9.06
C SER A 105 -9.40 -5.04 -10.24
N LEU A 106 -9.04 -4.14 -11.15
CA LEU A 106 -8.19 -4.47 -12.29
C LEU A 106 -6.73 -4.40 -11.84
N GLU A 107 -6.03 -5.53 -11.90
CA GLU A 107 -4.57 -5.52 -11.65
C GLU A 107 -3.90 -4.59 -12.65
N ALA A 108 -3.08 -3.68 -12.15
CA ALA A 108 -2.37 -2.73 -12.99
C ALA A 108 -1.20 -3.42 -13.71
N ASP A 109 -1.00 -3.09 -14.98
CA ASP A 109 0.23 -3.42 -15.71
C ASP A 109 1.35 -2.45 -15.30
N ALA A 110 1.88 -2.67 -14.10
CA ALA A 110 2.82 -1.75 -13.48
C ALA A 110 4.16 -1.67 -14.23
N GLU A 111 4.62 -2.78 -14.84
CA GLU A 111 5.87 -2.78 -15.61
C GLU A 111 5.74 -1.97 -16.89
N HIS A 112 4.62 -2.12 -17.62
CA HIS A 112 4.37 -1.30 -18.80
C HIS A 112 4.31 0.19 -18.45
N ILE A 113 3.61 0.54 -17.37
CA ILE A 113 3.52 1.93 -16.89
C ILE A 113 4.89 2.48 -16.52
N LEU A 114 5.70 1.72 -15.75
CA LEU A 114 7.05 2.12 -15.38
C LEU A 114 7.93 2.40 -16.61
N ARG A 115 7.91 1.51 -17.61
CA ARG A 115 8.67 1.68 -18.86
C ARG A 115 8.23 2.88 -19.67
N ALA A 116 6.94 3.20 -19.66
CA ALA A 116 6.40 4.31 -20.43
C ALA A 116 6.73 5.67 -19.82
N ILE A 117 6.60 5.82 -18.51
CA ILE A 117 6.76 7.13 -17.84
C ILE A 117 8.19 7.42 -17.41
N THR A 118 9.04 6.41 -17.22
CA THR A 118 10.44 6.63 -16.81
C THR A 118 11.20 7.31 -17.95
N PRO A 119 11.78 8.50 -17.73
CA PRO A 119 12.48 9.23 -18.78
C PRO A 119 13.79 8.53 -19.13
N THR A 120 14.13 8.53 -20.42
CA THR A 120 15.47 8.13 -20.87
C THR A 120 16.52 9.12 -20.40
N LEU A 121 17.70 8.61 -20.05
CA LEU A 121 18.88 9.44 -19.82
C LEU A 121 19.40 9.93 -21.17
N ASP A 122 19.62 11.24 -21.29
CA ASP A 122 20.05 11.90 -22.52
C ASP A 122 21.13 12.93 -22.16
N LEU A 123 22.23 12.93 -22.91
CA LEU A 123 23.36 13.85 -22.74
C LEU A 123 22.97 15.32 -22.96
N ASN A 124 21.88 15.58 -23.69
CA ASN A 124 21.36 16.92 -23.92
C ASN A 124 20.47 17.44 -22.79
N LYS A 125 20.04 16.57 -21.86
CA LYS A 125 19.25 16.99 -20.71
C LYS A 125 20.13 17.65 -19.66
N HIS A 126 19.54 18.57 -18.91
CA HIS A 126 20.21 19.33 -17.87
C HIS A 126 19.58 19.09 -16.50
N LYS A 127 20.37 19.33 -15.45
CA LYS A 127 19.95 19.22 -14.06
C LYS A 127 18.66 19.99 -13.81
N GLY A 128 17.66 19.30 -13.30
CA GLY A 128 16.34 19.81 -12.98
C GLY A 128 15.27 19.47 -14.02
N GLN A 129 15.59 18.77 -15.11
CA GLN A 129 14.60 18.34 -16.09
C GLN A 129 14.00 16.97 -15.77
N ALA A 130 14.71 16.11 -15.02
CA ALA A 130 14.22 14.80 -14.59
C ALA A 130 13.60 14.82 -13.18
N GLY A 131 13.10 15.98 -12.72
CA GLY A 131 12.28 16.10 -11.52
C GLY A 131 12.96 16.86 -10.38
N LYS A 132 12.25 17.85 -9.86
CA LYS A 132 12.56 18.64 -8.67
C LYS A 132 11.48 18.37 -7.63
N ILE A 133 11.80 17.54 -6.65
CA ILE A 133 10.86 17.10 -5.61
C ILE A 133 11.09 17.94 -4.34
N ALA A 134 10.00 18.35 -3.70
CA ALA A 134 10.06 19.02 -2.40
C ALA A 134 9.31 18.24 -1.33
N VAL A 135 9.93 18.03 -0.18
CA VAL A 135 9.29 17.41 0.99
C VAL A 135 9.04 18.50 2.04
N ILE A 136 7.78 18.71 2.41
CA ILE A 136 7.35 19.58 3.50
C ILE A 136 7.04 18.69 4.71
N GLY A 137 7.90 18.73 5.72
CA GLY A 137 7.83 17.84 6.87
C GLY A 137 9.04 18.01 7.78
N GLY A 138 9.24 17.10 8.72
CA GLY A 138 10.31 17.20 9.70
C GLY A 138 10.08 18.27 10.77
N CYS A 139 9.61 17.81 11.93
CA CYS A 139 9.60 18.55 13.18
C CYS A 139 10.79 18.15 14.07
N ARG A 140 10.86 18.75 15.26
CA ARG A 140 11.88 18.49 16.26
C ARG A 140 12.11 16.98 16.53
N GLU A 141 11.06 16.18 16.59
CA GLU A 141 11.13 14.75 16.92
C GLU A 141 11.38 13.85 15.71
N TYR A 142 10.88 14.23 14.52
CA TYR A 142 10.77 13.33 13.38
C TYR A 142 11.62 13.76 12.20
N THR A 143 12.94 13.58 12.32
CA THR A 143 13.92 13.92 11.26
C THR A 143 14.10 12.82 10.21
N GLY A 144 13.84 11.56 10.56
CA GLY A 144 14.07 10.42 9.67
C GLY A 144 13.06 10.32 8.51
N ALA A 145 11.78 10.57 8.79
CA ALA A 145 10.71 10.49 7.79
C ALA A 145 10.90 11.42 6.58
N PRO A 146 11.16 12.74 6.75
CA PRO A 146 11.41 13.62 5.60
C PRO A 146 12.68 13.23 4.84
N TYR A 147 13.71 12.73 5.53
CA TYR A 147 14.91 12.18 4.89
C TYR A 147 14.57 10.99 3.99
N PHE A 148 13.83 10.00 4.50
CA PHE A 148 13.48 8.81 3.73
C PHE A 148 12.67 9.14 2.48
N ALA A 149 11.72 10.07 2.57
CA ALA A 149 10.98 10.54 1.39
C ALA A 149 11.90 11.23 0.37
N ALA A 150 12.73 12.16 0.85
CA ALA A 150 13.58 12.98 -0.01
C ALA A 150 14.71 12.19 -0.68
N ILE A 151 15.38 11.29 0.06
CA ILE A 151 16.47 10.47 -0.48
C ILE A 151 15.95 9.39 -1.42
N SER A 152 14.73 8.86 -1.18
CA SER A 152 14.12 7.90 -2.10
C SER A 152 13.87 8.52 -3.46
N ALA A 153 13.43 9.79 -3.50
CA ALA A 153 13.27 10.51 -4.75
C ALA A 153 14.59 10.58 -5.56
N LEU A 154 15.69 10.95 -4.91
CA LEU A 154 17.02 10.97 -5.55
C LEU A 154 17.47 9.58 -6.00
N LYS A 155 17.26 8.55 -5.17
CA LYS A 155 17.66 7.17 -5.47
C LYS A 155 16.89 6.54 -6.62
N ILE A 156 15.70 7.07 -6.93
CA ILE A 156 14.90 6.67 -8.10
C ILE A 156 15.37 7.39 -9.36
N GLY A 157 15.83 8.64 -9.23
CA GLY A 157 16.38 9.40 -10.35
C GLY A 157 15.87 10.84 -10.46
N ALA A 158 15.24 11.41 -9.42
CA ALA A 158 14.98 12.85 -9.40
C ALA A 158 16.31 13.62 -9.38
N ASP A 159 16.39 14.69 -10.17
CA ASP A 159 17.61 15.51 -10.25
C ASP A 159 17.87 16.33 -8.98
N LEU A 160 16.81 16.75 -8.31
CA LEU A 160 16.86 17.62 -7.15
C LEU A 160 15.81 17.22 -6.12
N SER A 161 16.21 17.20 -4.86
CA SER A 161 15.33 16.91 -3.73
C SER A 161 15.53 17.94 -2.62
N HIS A 162 14.44 18.66 -2.32
CA HIS A 162 14.39 19.73 -1.34
C HIS A 162 13.65 19.24 -0.10
N VAL A 163 14.11 19.64 1.08
CA VAL A 163 13.40 19.37 2.35
C VAL A 163 13.14 20.69 3.05
N PHE A 164 11.88 21.05 3.22
CA PHE A 164 11.47 22.18 4.07
C PHE A 164 11.04 21.62 5.41
N CYS A 165 11.81 21.97 6.44
CA CYS A 165 11.64 21.44 7.78
C CYS A 165 11.80 22.52 8.85
N THR A 166 11.60 22.13 10.10
CA THR A 166 11.88 23.03 11.23
C THR A 166 13.38 23.27 11.36
N LYS A 167 13.74 24.40 11.99
CA LYS A 167 15.13 24.77 12.25
C LYS A 167 15.88 23.70 13.06
N ASP A 168 15.21 23.07 14.03
CA ASP A 168 15.80 22.04 14.89
C ASP A 168 16.02 20.72 14.15
N ALA A 169 15.17 20.39 13.17
CA ALA A 169 15.30 19.19 12.36
C ALA A 169 16.44 19.29 11.33
N ALA A 170 16.72 20.50 10.84
CA ALA A 170 17.59 20.70 9.69
C ALA A 170 19.05 20.23 9.88
N PRO A 171 19.75 20.49 11.01
CA PRO A 171 21.11 20.01 11.20
C PRO A 171 21.22 18.48 11.13
N VAL A 172 20.21 17.79 11.66
CA VAL A 172 20.15 16.32 11.65
C VAL A 172 19.89 15.79 10.24
N ILE A 173 18.94 16.37 9.50
CA ILE A 173 18.63 15.94 8.13
C ILE A 173 19.84 16.19 7.21
N LYS A 174 20.50 17.34 7.35
CA LYS A 174 21.71 17.68 6.59
C LYS A 174 22.87 16.73 6.84
N SER A 175 22.96 16.13 8.04
CA SER A 175 24.03 15.19 8.36
C SER A 175 23.80 13.79 7.80
N TYR A 176 22.57 13.45 7.40
CA TYR A 176 22.27 12.17 6.76
C TYR A 176 22.74 12.10 5.30
N SER A 177 22.69 13.20 4.56
CA SER A 177 23.15 13.24 3.17
C SER A 177 23.49 14.67 2.70
N PRO A 178 24.66 14.86 2.03
CA PRO A 178 25.01 16.15 1.44
C PRO A 178 24.26 16.46 0.13
N GLU A 179 23.56 15.49 -0.46
CA GLU A 179 22.82 15.65 -1.72
C GLU A 179 21.50 16.41 -1.54
N LEU A 180 20.93 16.39 -0.33
CA LEU A 180 19.65 17.01 -0.03
C LEU A 180 19.79 18.52 0.16
N ILE A 181 18.88 19.29 -0.47
CA ILE A 181 18.81 20.74 -0.27
C ILE A 181 17.82 21.02 0.87
N VAL A 182 18.35 21.26 2.08
CA VAL A 182 17.53 21.40 3.30
C VAL A 182 17.32 22.87 3.67
N HIS A 183 16.05 23.27 3.74
CA HIS A 183 15.52 24.61 4.01
C HIS A 183 14.92 24.68 5.42
N PRO A 184 15.63 25.26 6.41
CA PRO A 184 15.17 25.36 7.81
C PRO A 184 14.21 26.55 7.99
N VAL A 185 13.04 26.50 7.37
CA VAL A 185 12.11 27.63 7.32
C VAL A 185 10.88 27.44 8.21
N LEU A 186 10.49 26.19 8.50
CA LEU A 186 9.28 25.93 9.29
C LEU A 186 9.54 26.21 10.78
N GLU A 187 8.48 26.54 11.50
CA GLU A 187 8.51 26.89 12.93
C GLU A 187 7.34 26.21 13.65
N GLU A 188 7.57 25.83 14.90
CA GLU A 188 6.57 25.26 15.80
C GLU A 188 6.10 26.29 16.83
N SER A 189 4.91 26.09 17.42
CA SER A 189 4.28 27.05 18.32
C SER A 189 5.16 27.48 19.49
N TYR A 190 6.06 26.62 20.00
CA TYR A 190 6.92 26.95 21.15
C TYR A 190 8.02 27.97 20.82
N SER A 191 8.41 28.09 19.56
CA SER A 191 9.45 29.02 19.10
C SER A 191 8.89 30.39 18.70
N VAL A 192 7.57 30.56 18.74
CA VAL A 192 6.87 31.71 18.16
C VAL A 192 5.89 32.32 19.16
N ARG A 193 6.07 33.61 19.45
CA ARG A 193 5.09 34.38 20.24
C ARG A 193 3.81 34.59 19.42
N ASP A 194 2.66 34.61 20.11
CA ASP A 194 1.36 34.72 19.44
C ASP A 194 1.23 35.97 18.56
N GLU A 195 1.77 37.10 18.99
CA GLU A 195 1.79 38.37 18.25
C GLU A 195 2.59 38.27 16.93
N ASP A 196 3.58 37.39 16.85
CA ASP A 196 4.46 37.23 15.70
C ASP A 196 3.97 36.17 14.70
N LYS A 197 3.00 35.32 15.08
CA LYS A 197 2.52 34.18 14.27
C LYS A 197 2.11 34.57 12.85
N LEU A 198 1.36 35.67 12.70
CA LEU A 198 0.91 36.14 11.39
C LEU A 198 2.08 36.56 10.49
N SER A 199 3.03 37.33 11.05
CA SER A 199 4.22 37.79 10.33
C SER A 199 5.13 36.62 9.95
N ILE A 200 5.38 35.70 10.88
CA ILE A 200 6.22 34.51 10.64
C ILE A 200 5.57 33.59 9.61
N SER A 201 4.26 33.34 9.70
CA SER A 201 3.54 32.53 8.72
C SER A 201 3.67 33.11 7.30
N GLY A 202 3.57 34.44 7.15
CA GLY A 202 3.81 35.12 5.87
C GLY A 202 5.24 34.96 5.37
N LYS A 203 6.24 35.05 6.25
CA LYS A 203 7.65 34.82 5.91
C LYS A 203 7.92 33.38 5.47
N ILE A 204 7.36 32.39 6.16
CA ILE A 204 7.47 30.98 5.80
C ILE A 204 6.95 30.76 4.38
N LEU A 205 5.74 31.26 4.09
CA LEU A 205 5.16 31.14 2.76
C LEU A 205 6.03 31.80 1.70
N ALA A 206 6.55 33.00 1.96
CA ALA A 206 7.44 33.70 1.03
C ALA A 206 8.76 32.94 0.78
N GLU A 207 9.34 32.27 1.78
CA GLU A 207 10.54 31.45 1.60
C GLU A 207 10.28 30.21 0.73
N VAL A 208 9.13 29.56 0.90
CA VAL A 208 8.74 28.41 0.08
C VAL A 208 8.39 28.86 -1.35
N ASP A 209 7.73 30.01 -1.50
CA ASP A 209 7.31 30.58 -2.78
C ASP A 209 8.47 30.82 -3.75
N LYS A 210 9.66 31.21 -3.25
CA LYS A 210 10.90 31.35 -4.05
C LYS A 210 11.22 30.12 -4.91
N TRP A 211 10.74 28.95 -4.50
CA TRP A 211 10.97 27.68 -5.17
C TRP A 211 9.73 27.04 -5.76
N MET A 212 8.52 27.52 -5.44
CA MET A 212 7.26 26.82 -5.72
C MET A 212 7.09 26.50 -7.21
N GLU A 213 7.30 27.50 -8.09
CA GLU A 213 7.21 27.34 -9.54
C GLU A 213 8.25 26.38 -10.13
N ARG A 214 9.30 26.07 -9.37
CA ARG A 214 10.35 25.15 -9.81
C ARG A 214 10.04 23.71 -9.44
N PHE A 215 9.12 23.43 -8.52
CA PHE A 215 8.86 22.06 -8.10
C PHE A 215 7.96 21.34 -9.10
N ASP A 216 8.34 20.09 -9.40
CA ASP A 216 7.53 19.22 -10.25
C ASP A 216 6.53 18.40 -9.41
N CYS A 217 6.80 18.22 -8.11
CA CYS A 217 5.87 17.66 -7.13
C CYS A 217 6.28 17.98 -5.68
N LEU A 218 5.29 18.20 -4.81
CA LEU A 218 5.46 18.31 -3.36
C LEU A 218 5.02 17.02 -2.65
N VAL A 219 5.75 16.59 -1.63
CA VAL A 219 5.34 15.61 -0.63
C VAL A 219 5.09 16.35 0.67
N VAL A 220 3.93 16.18 1.29
CA VAL A 220 3.58 16.87 2.54
C VAL A 220 3.20 15.86 3.61
N GLY A 221 3.85 16.00 4.77
CA GLY A 221 3.50 15.23 5.96
C GLY A 221 4.56 14.29 6.55
N PRO A 222 5.58 13.78 5.84
CA PRO A 222 6.63 12.95 6.43
C PRO A 222 7.29 13.64 7.63
N GLY A 223 7.03 13.12 8.84
CA GLY A 223 7.54 13.68 10.08
C GLY A 223 7.08 15.10 10.39
N LEU A 224 5.93 15.53 9.86
CA LEU A 224 5.44 16.91 10.05
C LEU A 224 5.04 17.19 11.50
N GLY A 225 4.59 16.17 12.24
CA GLY A 225 4.02 16.38 13.58
C GLY A 225 2.65 17.04 13.51
N ARG A 226 2.15 17.47 14.68
CA ARG A 226 0.77 18.00 14.83
C ARG A 226 0.70 19.31 15.59
N ASP A 227 1.80 20.05 15.59
CA ASP A 227 1.83 21.40 16.15
C ASP A 227 0.83 22.31 15.41
N PRO A 228 -0.11 23.00 16.12
CA PRO A 228 -1.16 23.76 15.46
C PRO A 228 -0.66 24.91 14.56
N PHE A 229 0.40 25.62 14.97
CA PHE A 229 0.95 26.72 14.19
C PHE A 229 1.65 26.22 12.92
N LEU A 230 2.42 25.13 13.05
CA LEU A 230 3.05 24.47 11.91
C LEU A 230 2.00 23.98 10.90
N LEU A 231 0.92 23.35 11.36
CA LEU A 231 -0.18 22.88 10.52
C LEU A 231 -0.92 24.03 9.80
N ASP A 232 -1.09 25.19 10.43
CA ASP A 232 -1.64 26.40 9.78
C ASP A 232 -0.72 26.89 8.66
N CYS A 233 0.60 26.95 8.91
CA CYS A 233 1.57 27.34 7.91
C CYS A 233 1.58 26.36 6.71
N VAL A 234 1.55 25.06 6.96
CA VAL A 234 1.48 24.03 5.90
C VAL A 234 0.16 24.10 5.13
N SER A 235 -0.95 24.43 5.79
CA SER A 235 -2.24 24.65 5.11
C SER A 235 -2.16 25.77 4.07
N LYS A 236 -1.43 26.85 4.38
CA LYS A 236 -1.17 27.95 3.43
C LYS A 236 -0.27 27.53 2.28
N ILE A 237 0.78 26.74 2.57
CA ILE A 237 1.65 26.16 1.53
C ILE A 237 0.85 25.27 0.58
N LEU A 238 -0.04 24.42 1.08
CA LEU A 238 -0.91 23.57 0.27
C LEU A 238 -1.85 24.38 -0.64
N LYS A 239 -2.47 25.43 -0.10
CA LYS A 239 -3.32 26.34 -0.88
C LYS A 239 -2.53 27.03 -1.99
N HIS A 240 -1.31 27.47 -1.69
CA HIS A 240 -0.41 28.11 -2.66
C HIS A 240 0.04 27.13 -3.75
N ALA A 241 0.47 25.91 -3.38
CA ALA A 241 0.85 24.88 -4.34
C ALA A 241 -0.28 24.53 -5.33
N ARG A 242 -1.53 24.55 -4.86
CA ARG A 242 -2.72 24.39 -5.73
C ARG A 242 -2.89 25.55 -6.70
N GLN A 243 -2.74 26.78 -6.23
CA GLN A 243 -2.80 27.99 -7.07
C GLN A 243 -1.70 27.98 -8.15
N SER A 244 -0.52 27.45 -7.81
CA SER A 244 0.61 27.26 -8.72
C SER A 244 0.53 25.98 -9.57
N ASN A 245 -0.55 25.19 -9.49
CA ASN A 245 -0.76 23.94 -10.24
C ASN A 245 0.37 22.90 -10.06
N VAL A 246 0.97 22.87 -8.86
CA VAL A 246 2.01 21.91 -8.48
C VAL A 246 1.36 20.65 -7.89
N PRO A 247 1.72 19.43 -8.33
CA PRO A 247 1.15 18.18 -7.81
C PRO A 247 1.58 17.95 -6.37
N ILE A 248 0.71 17.30 -5.59
CA ILE A 248 0.92 17.15 -4.15
C ILE A 248 0.62 15.71 -3.72
N VAL A 249 1.58 15.07 -3.07
CA VAL A 249 1.43 13.79 -2.37
C VAL A 249 1.30 14.07 -0.88
N ILE A 250 0.19 13.64 -0.28
CA ILE A 250 -0.10 13.82 1.14
C ILE A 250 0.06 12.48 1.85
N ASP A 251 1.00 12.41 2.80
CA ASP A 251 1.28 11.21 3.60
C ASP A 251 1.34 11.54 5.09
N GLY A 252 1.27 10.52 5.95
CA GLY A 252 1.46 10.65 7.40
C GLY A 252 0.62 11.76 8.04
N ASP A 253 1.25 12.68 8.77
CA ASP A 253 0.53 13.78 9.44
C ASP A 253 -0.02 14.84 8.46
N GLY A 254 0.40 14.83 7.20
CA GLY A 254 -0.29 15.57 6.13
C GLY A 254 -1.72 15.04 5.93
N LEU A 255 -1.92 13.73 6.05
CA LEU A 255 -3.27 13.14 6.00
C LEU A 255 -4.08 13.50 7.24
N PHE A 256 -3.45 13.62 8.40
CA PHE A 256 -4.11 14.15 9.58
C PHE A 256 -4.63 15.57 9.32
N LEU A 257 -3.80 16.44 8.74
CA LEU A 257 -4.19 17.80 8.39
C LEU A 257 -5.38 17.81 7.40
N VAL A 258 -5.26 17.09 6.29
CA VAL A 258 -6.29 17.02 5.24
C VAL A 258 -7.59 16.40 5.73
N THR A 259 -7.53 15.39 6.60
CA THR A 259 -8.75 14.79 7.18
C THR A 259 -9.53 15.80 8.02
N ASN A 260 -8.84 16.75 8.66
CA ASN A 260 -9.49 17.82 9.42
C ASN A 260 -9.96 19.00 8.54
N SER A 261 -9.32 19.22 7.38
CA SER A 261 -9.63 20.29 6.44
C SER A 261 -9.59 19.77 4.99
N LEU A 262 -10.68 19.12 4.56
CA LEU A 262 -10.75 18.48 3.23
C LEU A 262 -10.68 19.49 2.08
N ASP A 263 -11.07 20.74 2.32
CA ASP A 263 -10.98 21.85 1.36
C ASP A 263 -9.56 22.08 0.87
N LEU A 264 -8.54 21.66 1.63
CA LEU A 264 -7.14 21.75 1.24
C LEU A 264 -6.81 20.97 -0.03
N VAL A 265 -7.49 19.85 -0.29
CA VAL A 265 -7.25 19.01 -1.48
C VAL A 265 -8.49 18.83 -2.35
N SER A 266 -9.68 19.13 -1.84
CA SER A 266 -10.91 18.80 -2.53
C SER A 266 -11.01 19.50 -3.89
N GLY A 267 -11.38 18.73 -4.92
CA GLY A 267 -11.45 19.20 -6.30
C GLY A 267 -10.08 19.41 -6.96
N TYR A 268 -8.97 18.99 -6.33
CA TYR A 268 -7.64 19.13 -6.92
C TYR A 268 -7.17 17.81 -7.55
N PRO A 269 -7.22 17.67 -8.88
CA PRO A 269 -6.94 16.39 -9.56
C PRO A 269 -5.47 15.95 -9.47
N LEU A 270 -4.56 16.87 -9.11
CA LEU A 270 -3.14 16.61 -8.94
C LEU A 270 -2.74 16.32 -7.48
N ALA A 271 -3.71 16.15 -6.58
CA ALA A 271 -3.47 15.64 -5.23
C ALA A 271 -3.54 14.10 -5.20
N VAL A 272 -2.66 13.52 -4.38
CA VAL A 272 -2.63 12.11 -4.04
C VAL A 272 -2.66 11.98 -2.52
N LEU A 273 -3.55 11.15 -1.99
CA LEU A 273 -3.56 10.75 -0.58
C LEU A 273 -3.00 9.34 -0.46
N THR A 274 -2.06 9.08 0.44
CA THR A 274 -1.44 7.76 0.63
C THR A 274 -1.78 7.10 1.98
N PRO A 275 -3.05 6.92 2.37
CA PRO A 275 -3.40 6.45 3.71
C PRO A 275 -2.99 5.01 3.98
N ASN A 276 -2.43 4.77 5.17
CA ASN A 276 -2.37 3.43 5.76
C ASN A 276 -3.75 2.97 6.24
N VAL A 277 -3.85 1.75 6.73
CA VAL A 277 -5.13 1.16 7.20
C VAL A 277 -5.84 2.03 8.24
N ASN A 278 -5.11 2.69 9.14
CA ASN A 278 -5.69 3.52 10.19
C ASN A 278 -6.08 4.91 9.68
N GLU A 279 -5.25 5.53 8.84
CA GLU A 279 -5.56 6.80 8.17
C GLU A 279 -6.77 6.64 7.25
N TYR A 280 -6.86 5.53 6.52
CA TYR A 280 -7.98 5.22 5.63
C TYR A 280 -9.29 5.09 6.41
N LYS A 281 -9.28 4.39 7.56
CA LYS A 281 -10.45 4.32 8.45
C LYS A 281 -10.94 5.70 8.89
N ARG A 282 -10.01 6.62 9.22
CA ARG A 282 -10.37 7.98 9.62
C ARG A 282 -10.99 8.76 8.46
N LEU A 283 -10.41 8.66 7.26
CA LEU A 283 -10.95 9.29 6.05
C LEU A 283 -12.35 8.76 5.71
N ILE A 284 -12.56 7.44 5.73
CA ILE A 284 -13.86 6.81 5.49
C ILE A 284 -14.90 7.30 6.49
N GLN A 285 -14.58 7.28 7.79
CA GLN A 285 -15.49 7.79 8.81
C GLN A 285 -15.81 9.28 8.62
N LYS A 286 -14.81 10.08 8.25
CA LYS A 286 -14.97 11.53 8.09
C LYS A 286 -15.79 11.92 6.86
N VAL A 287 -15.61 11.20 5.75
CA VAL A 287 -16.17 11.56 4.43
C VAL A 287 -17.47 10.81 4.15
N LEU A 288 -17.50 9.51 4.42
CA LEU A 288 -18.65 8.65 4.11
C LEU A 288 -19.52 8.34 5.33
N ASN A 289 -19.08 8.72 6.53
CA ASN A 289 -19.79 8.48 7.78
C ASN A 289 -20.14 6.99 7.98
N CYS A 290 -19.22 6.10 7.64
CA CYS A 290 -19.38 4.65 7.78
C CYS A 290 -18.08 3.98 8.25
N GLU A 291 -18.16 2.69 8.56
CA GLU A 291 -16.98 1.88 8.89
C GLU A 291 -16.37 1.23 7.63
N VAL A 292 -15.09 0.90 7.71
CA VAL A 292 -14.40 0.18 6.64
C VAL A 292 -14.92 -1.25 6.54
N ASN A 293 -15.34 -1.63 5.34
CA ASN A 293 -15.84 -2.96 5.01
C ASN A 293 -14.91 -3.60 3.96
N GLU A 294 -14.30 -4.74 4.30
CA GLU A 294 -13.39 -5.44 3.39
C GLU A 294 -14.12 -6.05 2.18
N GLN A 295 -15.39 -6.44 2.33
CA GLN A 295 -16.20 -7.00 1.25
C GLN A 295 -16.51 -5.97 0.16
N ASP A 296 -16.64 -4.70 0.55
CA ASP A 296 -17.02 -3.59 -0.33
C ASP A 296 -15.85 -2.62 -0.55
N ALA A 297 -14.61 -3.05 -0.27
CA ALA A 297 -13.43 -2.17 -0.27
C ALA A 297 -13.28 -1.35 -1.58
N HIS A 298 -13.62 -1.96 -2.72
CA HIS A 298 -13.60 -1.30 -4.03
C HIS A 298 -14.63 -0.17 -4.14
N GLU A 299 -15.88 -0.46 -3.78
CA GLU A 299 -16.98 0.51 -3.82
C GLU A 299 -16.76 1.64 -2.81
N GLN A 300 -16.25 1.30 -1.62
CA GLN A 300 -15.89 2.29 -0.59
C GLN A 300 -14.74 3.19 -1.05
N LEU A 301 -13.71 2.65 -1.70
CA LEU A 301 -12.60 3.46 -2.19
C LEU A 301 -13.05 4.42 -3.31
N LEU A 302 -13.88 3.94 -4.26
CA LEU A 302 -14.49 4.80 -5.29
C LEU A 302 -15.34 5.91 -4.67
N ALA A 303 -16.21 5.56 -3.72
CA ALA A 303 -17.07 6.51 -3.04
C ALA A 303 -16.24 7.54 -2.25
N LEU A 304 -15.16 7.09 -1.59
CA LEU A 304 -14.26 7.98 -0.85
C LEU A 304 -13.58 8.97 -1.79
N ALA A 305 -12.96 8.49 -2.88
CA ALA A 305 -12.27 9.34 -3.85
C ALA A 305 -13.23 10.39 -4.46
N LYS A 306 -14.47 10.01 -4.80
CA LYS A 306 -15.52 10.96 -5.20
C LYS A 306 -15.90 11.93 -4.08
N GLY A 307 -16.08 11.42 -2.85
CA GLY A 307 -16.48 12.21 -1.68
C GLY A 307 -15.43 13.24 -1.25
N VAL A 308 -14.15 13.01 -1.52
CA VAL A 308 -13.09 14.01 -1.33
C VAL A 308 -12.94 14.95 -2.53
N GLY A 309 -13.74 14.80 -3.59
CA GLY A 309 -13.75 15.69 -4.75
C GLY A 309 -12.85 15.22 -5.90
N GLY A 310 -12.76 13.92 -6.15
CA GLY A 310 -12.01 13.34 -7.28
C GLY A 310 -10.50 13.30 -7.07
N VAL A 311 -10.05 13.35 -5.82
CA VAL A 311 -8.63 13.24 -5.46
C VAL A 311 -8.20 11.78 -5.54
N THR A 312 -6.98 11.53 -6.02
CA THR A 312 -6.45 10.16 -6.09
C THR A 312 -6.08 9.65 -4.70
N ILE A 313 -6.51 8.43 -4.39
CA ILE A 313 -6.23 7.75 -3.12
C ILE A 313 -5.48 6.46 -3.41
N LEU A 314 -4.28 6.34 -2.85
CA LEU A 314 -3.50 5.11 -2.76
C LEU A 314 -3.68 4.53 -1.36
N GLN A 315 -4.62 3.60 -1.23
CA GLN A 315 -4.86 2.86 0.01
C GLN A 315 -3.77 1.79 0.20
N LYS A 316 -2.87 2.02 1.16
CA LYS A 316 -1.76 1.11 1.47
C LYS A 316 -2.27 -0.18 2.13
N GLY A 317 -1.87 -1.34 1.62
CA GLY A 317 -2.39 -2.62 2.09
C GLY A 317 -1.52 -3.83 1.76
N LYS A 318 -2.09 -5.03 1.88
CA LYS A 318 -1.44 -6.26 1.40
C LYS A 318 -1.19 -6.17 -0.11
N SER A 319 -2.24 -5.77 -0.84
CA SER A 319 -2.17 -5.15 -2.14
C SER A 319 -2.55 -3.68 -1.95
N ASP A 320 -1.95 -2.79 -2.73
CA ASP A 320 -2.38 -1.39 -2.71
C ASP A 320 -3.54 -1.22 -3.67
N LEU A 321 -4.58 -0.49 -3.23
CA LEU A 321 -5.71 -0.12 -4.07
C LEU A 321 -5.61 1.37 -4.40
N ILE A 322 -5.80 1.71 -5.66
CA ILE A 322 -5.58 3.05 -6.18
C ILE A 322 -6.83 3.50 -6.94
N SER A 323 -7.36 4.67 -6.61
CA SER A 323 -8.53 5.22 -7.30
C SER A 323 -8.56 6.74 -7.28
N ASP A 324 -9.02 7.32 -8.37
CA ASP A 324 -9.39 8.73 -8.54
C ASP A 324 -10.91 8.95 -8.48
N GLY A 325 -11.68 7.89 -8.19
CA GLY A 325 -13.13 7.90 -8.17
C GLY A 325 -13.77 7.39 -9.46
N GLU A 326 -13.02 7.17 -10.54
CA GLU A 326 -13.56 6.57 -11.76
C GLU A 326 -13.32 5.07 -11.81
N THR A 327 -12.09 4.65 -11.55
CA THR A 327 -11.69 3.25 -11.58
C THR A 327 -10.89 2.88 -10.34
N VAL A 328 -10.83 1.59 -10.02
CA VAL A 328 -9.90 1.07 -9.00
C VAL A 328 -8.90 0.15 -9.66
N LYS A 329 -7.63 0.43 -9.42
CA LYS A 329 -6.50 -0.39 -9.80
C LYS A 329 -5.88 -1.05 -8.58
N SER A 330 -5.35 -2.25 -8.74
CA SER A 330 -4.59 -2.93 -7.70
C SER A 330 -3.12 -3.10 -8.10
N VAL A 331 -2.24 -2.96 -7.12
CA VAL A 331 -0.83 -3.38 -7.21
C VAL A 331 -0.61 -4.47 -6.18
N SER A 332 -0.49 -5.72 -6.64
CA SER A 332 -0.35 -6.90 -5.80
C SER A 332 1.07 -7.47 -5.75
N ILE A 333 2.05 -6.74 -6.31
CA ILE A 333 3.47 -7.10 -6.26
C ILE A 333 3.88 -7.38 -4.81
N TYR A 334 4.56 -8.50 -4.62
CA TYR A 334 5.04 -8.90 -3.31
C TYR A 334 6.08 -7.90 -2.80
N GLY A 335 5.80 -7.28 -1.66
CA GLY A 335 6.70 -6.35 -0.98
C GLY A 335 7.61 -7.07 0.01
N SER A 336 7.38 -6.83 1.30
CA SER A 336 8.11 -7.46 2.39
C SER A 336 7.17 -7.80 3.55
N PRO A 337 7.35 -8.93 4.25
CA PRO A 337 6.62 -9.20 5.48
C PRO A 337 7.21 -8.43 6.68
N ARG A 338 8.38 -7.81 6.52
CA ARG A 338 9.03 -6.99 7.55
C ARG A 338 8.49 -5.55 7.49
N ARG A 339 7.98 -5.06 8.61
CA ARG A 339 7.42 -3.70 8.73
C ARG A 339 8.45 -2.66 9.20
N CYS A 340 9.23 -2.09 8.29
CA CYS A 340 10.10 -0.94 8.59
C CYS A 340 9.26 0.34 8.74
N GLY A 341 9.61 1.20 9.68
CA GLY A 341 8.83 2.41 10.01
C GLY A 341 8.72 3.40 8.85
N GLY A 342 9.76 3.53 8.02
CA GLY A 342 9.80 4.53 6.94
C GLY A 342 9.39 4.03 5.56
N GLN A 343 8.70 2.88 5.44
CA GLN A 343 8.22 2.40 4.13
C GLN A 343 7.19 3.34 3.50
N GLY A 344 6.36 3.99 4.32
CA GLY A 344 5.41 5.01 3.84
C GLY A 344 6.14 6.21 3.26
N ASP A 345 7.21 6.65 3.93
CA ASP A 345 8.03 7.77 3.47
C ASP A 345 8.72 7.46 2.14
N ILE A 346 9.28 6.24 1.99
CA ILE A 346 9.81 5.79 0.69
C ILE A 346 8.72 5.87 -0.38
N LEU A 347 7.54 5.32 -0.10
CA LEU A 347 6.44 5.30 -1.07
C LEU A 347 6.00 6.71 -1.48
N SER A 348 5.86 7.64 -0.54
CA SER A 348 5.44 9.02 -0.86
C SER A 348 6.48 9.76 -1.70
N GLY A 349 7.78 9.56 -1.40
CA GLY A 349 8.88 10.03 -2.26
C GLY A 349 8.85 9.41 -3.66
N SER A 350 8.64 8.09 -3.76
CA SER A 350 8.52 7.39 -5.05
C SER A 350 7.35 7.90 -5.89
N VAL A 351 6.17 8.04 -5.28
CA VAL A 351 4.97 8.53 -5.97
C VAL A 351 5.19 9.93 -6.50
N ALA A 352 5.87 10.80 -5.77
CA ALA A 352 6.16 12.16 -6.23
C ALA A 352 7.03 12.19 -7.50
N VAL A 353 8.08 11.35 -7.56
CA VAL A 353 8.93 11.23 -8.76
C VAL A 353 8.14 10.73 -9.96
N PHE A 354 7.43 9.61 -9.80
CA PHE A 354 6.68 9.03 -10.90
C PHE A 354 5.50 9.89 -11.33
N LEU A 355 4.87 10.64 -10.43
CA LEU A 355 3.85 11.63 -10.78
C LEU A 355 4.44 12.76 -11.61
N SER A 356 5.61 13.29 -11.22
CA SER A 356 6.35 14.28 -12.00
C SER A 356 6.62 13.76 -13.42
N TRP A 357 7.21 12.57 -13.54
CA TRP A 357 7.52 11.98 -14.84
C TRP A 357 6.28 11.62 -15.67
N ALA A 358 5.21 11.12 -15.05
CA ALA A 358 3.95 10.87 -15.74
C ALA A 358 3.37 12.15 -16.32
N ARG A 359 3.37 13.26 -15.58
CA ARG A 359 2.91 14.57 -16.10
C ARG A 359 3.75 15.05 -17.28
N GLN A 360 5.07 14.93 -17.17
CA GLN A 360 5.97 15.30 -18.27
C GLN A 360 5.74 14.43 -19.51
N HIS A 361 5.62 13.12 -19.34
CA HIS A 361 5.33 12.18 -20.42
C HIS A 361 4.02 12.50 -21.12
N LEU A 362 2.94 12.72 -20.36
CA LEU A 362 1.62 13.07 -20.91
C LEU A 362 1.61 14.44 -21.60
N SER A 363 2.44 15.38 -21.15
CA SER A 363 2.58 16.70 -21.80
C SER A 363 3.37 16.64 -23.10
N ALA A 364 4.28 15.66 -23.24
CA ALA A 364 5.12 15.47 -24.42
C ALA A 364 4.54 14.50 -25.46
N ALA A 365 3.60 13.63 -25.06
CA ALA A 365 2.99 12.65 -25.95
C ALA A 365 2.04 13.32 -26.96
N GLU A 366 2.54 13.62 -28.16
CA GLU A 366 1.72 13.99 -29.32
C GLU A 366 1.02 12.72 -29.87
N GLY A 367 -0.09 12.30 -29.26
CA GLY A 367 -0.92 11.19 -29.76
C GLY A 367 -1.74 10.43 -28.72
N ASP A 368 -2.77 9.71 -29.20
CA ASP A 368 -3.69 8.92 -28.37
C ASP A 368 -3.07 7.55 -28.03
N THR A 369 -2.17 7.50 -27.04
CA THR A 369 -1.67 6.23 -26.49
C THR A 369 -2.66 5.67 -25.45
N SER A 370 -2.62 4.37 -25.15
CA SER A 370 -3.49 3.79 -24.11
C SER A 370 -3.27 4.43 -22.72
N ILE A 371 -2.06 4.97 -22.49
CA ILE A 371 -1.65 5.62 -21.25
C ILE A 371 -2.06 7.10 -21.24
N SER A 372 -2.21 7.76 -22.41
CA SER A 372 -2.54 9.20 -22.47
C SER A 372 -3.89 9.56 -21.87
N LYS A 373 -4.80 8.59 -21.77
CA LYS A 373 -6.13 8.73 -21.16
C LYS A 373 -6.15 8.52 -19.65
N ILE A 374 -5.04 8.04 -19.06
CA ILE A 374 -4.98 7.73 -17.64
C ILE A 374 -4.49 8.96 -16.88
N ASN A 375 -5.15 9.26 -15.76
CA ASN A 375 -4.75 10.35 -14.87
C ASN A 375 -3.28 10.16 -14.40
N PRO A 376 -2.39 11.17 -14.55
CA PRO A 376 -0.99 11.06 -14.15
C PRO A 376 -0.79 10.66 -12.68
N THR A 377 -1.72 11.02 -11.79
CA THR A 377 -1.68 10.58 -10.38
C THR A 377 -1.86 9.08 -10.23
N ILE A 378 -2.75 8.47 -11.01
CA ILE A 378 -2.94 7.01 -11.02
C ILE A 378 -1.66 6.32 -11.52
N LEU A 379 -1.06 6.84 -12.60
CA LEU A 379 0.21 6.32 -13.13
C LEU A 379 1.33 6.42 -12.10
N GLY A 380 1.49 7.58 -11.46
CA GLY A 380 2.48 7.82 -10.42
C GLY A 380 2.29 6.91 -9.20
N CYS A 381 1.04 6.70 -8.77
CA CYS A 381 0.70 5.78 -7.68
C CYS A 381 1.04 4.33 -8.00
N ILE A 382 0.70 3.86 -9.20
CA ILE A 382 0.98 2.48 -9.64
C ILE A 382 2.50 2.24 -9.69
N ALA A 383 3.23 3.12 -10.37
CA ALA A 383 4.67 3.03 -10.52
C ALA A 383 5.40 3.12 -9.17
N GLY A 384 5.03 4.08 -8.33
CA GLY A 384 5.60 4.25 -6.99
C GLY A 384 5.36 3.05 -6.08
N SER A 385 4.13 2.52 -6.06
CA SER A 385 3.79 1.30 -5.31
C SER A 385 4.58 0.09 -5.81
N ALA A 386 4.62 -0.13 -7.12
CA ALA A 386 5.29 -1.27 -7.73
C ALA A 386 6.79 -1.28 -7.44
N LEU A 387 7.47 -0.14 -7.65
CA LEU A 387 8.90 -0.04 -7.41
C LEU A 387 9.23 -0.23 -5.92
N MET A 388 8.50 0.45 -5.02
CA MET A 388 8.72 0.35 -3.58
C MET A 388 8.55 -1.10 -3.09
N ARG A 389 7.51 -1.80 -3.56
CA ARG A 389 7.28 -3.21 -3.23
C ARG A 389 8.41 -4.10 -3.74
N LYS A 390 8.83 -3.94 -4.99
CA LYS A 390 9.96 -4.69 -5.56
C LYS A 390 11.25 -4.50 -4.75
N ALA A 391 11.60 -3.24 -4.44
CA ALA A 391 12.77 -2.91 -3.64
C ALA A 391 12.70 -3.50 -2.22
N ALA A 392 11.52 -3.45 -1.59
CA ALA A 392 11.32 -4.08 -0.27
C ALA A 392 11.47 -5.60 -0.31
N SER A 393 11.05 -6.24 -1.41
CA SER A 393 11.25 -7.66 -1.61
C SER A 393 12.73 -8.03 -1.67
N LEU A 394 13.49 -7.31 -2.49
CA LEU A 394 14.94 -7.54 -2.63
C LEU A 394 15.68 -7.30 -1.31
N ALA A 395 15.38 -6.18 -0.63
CA ALA A 395 15.94 -5.87 0.69
C ALA A 395 15.63 -6.98 1.70
N PHE A 396 14.38 -7.48 1.72
CA PHE A 396 13.98 -8.58 2.60
C PHE A 396 14.62 -9.91 2.22
N GLN A 397 14.81 -10.19 0.94
CA GLN A 397 15.51 -11.39 0.49
C GLN A 397 16.95 -11.40 1.01
N ASN A 398 17.61 -10.24 1.04
CA ASN A 398 18.98 -10.07 1.52
C ASN A 398 19.09 -10.07 3.06
N LYS A 399 18.30 -9.22 3.74
CA LYS A 399 18.46 -8.94 5.18
C LYS A 399 17.45 -9.67 6.08
N LYS A 400 16.37 -10.23 5.52
CA LYS A 400 15.33 -10.96 6.26
C LYS A 400 14.81 -10.13 7.45
N ARG A 401 14.99 -10.63 8.69
CA ARG A 401 14.49 -10.00 9.91
C ARG A 401 15.13 -8.64 10.16
N SER A 402 16.38 -8.45 9.78
CA SER A 402 17.14 -7.22 10.04
C SER A 402 16.91 -6.13 9.00
N THR A 403 16.08 -6.36 7.97
CA THR A 403 15.74 -5.32 6.98
C THR A 403 15.28 -4.03 7.66
N LEU A 404 15.90 -2.93 7.27
CA LEU A 404 15.65 -1.55 7.67
C LEU A 404 15.09 -0.75 6.50
N THR A 405 14.68 0.50 6.76
CA THR A 405 14.23 1.43 5.71
C THR A 405 15.38 1.75 4.74
N SER A 406 16.60 1.93 5.25
CA SER A 406 17.79 2.22 4.43
C SER A 406 18.11 1.09 3.45
N ASP A 407 17.95 -0.17 3.87
CA ASP A 407 18.18 -1.32 2.98
C ASP A 407 17.21 -1.27 1.78
N ILE A 408 15.94 -0.89 2.00
CA ILE A 408 14.96 -0.76 0.92
C ILE A 408 15.38 0.35 -0.06
N ILE A 409 15.89 1.47 0.46
CA ILE A 409 16.38 2.60 -0.33
C ILE A 409 17.55 2.17 -1.22
N GLU A 410 18.46 1.34 -0.72
CA GLU A 410 19.59 0.81 -1.50
C GLU A 410 19.15 -0.02 -2.72
N PHE A 411 18.00 -0.70 -2.62
CA PHE A 411 17.46 -1.51 -3.72
C PHE A 411 16.53 -0.75 -4.67
N LEU A 412 16.21 0.54 -4.44
CA LEU A 412 15.33 1.31 -5.33
C LEU A 412 15.91 1.40 -6.74
N GLY A 413 17.17 1.85 -6.87
CA GLY A 413 17.84 2.01 -8.16
C GLY A 413 17.95 0.67 -8.91
N THR A 414 18.44 -0.39 -8.26
CA THR A 414 18.50 -1.73 -8.87
C THR A 414 17.14 -2.26 -9.29
N SER A 415 16.09 -1.99 -8.49
CA SER A 415 14.72 -2.42 -8.82
C SER A 415 14.18 -1.71 -10.06
N LEU A 416 14.53 -0.42 -10.23
CA LEU A 416 14.15 0.36 -11.39
C LEU A 416 14.94 -0.09 -12.62
N GLU A 417 16.25 -0.26 -12.49
CA GLU A 417 17.14 -0.72 -13.57
C GLU A 417 16.68 -2.08 -14.15
N ASP A 418 16.25 -3.02 -13.30
CA ASP A 418 15.73 -4.32 -13.73
C ASP A 418 14.43 -4.20 -14.56
N ILE A 419 13.67 -3.11 -14.40
CA ILE A 419 12.44 -2.85 -15.17
C ILE A 419 12.72 -1.91 -16.35
N CYS A 420 13.52 -0.87 -16.15
CA CYS A 420 13.81 0.20 -17.10
C CYS A 420 15.33 0.38 -17.17
N PRO A 421 16.04 -0.48 -17.92
CA PRO A 421 17.49 -0.38 -18.02
C PRO A 421 17.93 0.97 -18.59
N ALA A 422 18.91 1.62 -17.97
CA ALA A 422 19.52 2.81 -18.51
C ALA A 422 20.28 2.44 -19.80
N CYS A 423 19.82 2.98 -20.93
CA CYS A 423 20.42 2.76 -22.25
C CYS A 423 21.57 3.73 -22.54
#